data_AF-A0A928XSA4-F1
#
_entry.id   AF-A0A928XSA4-F1
#
_cell.length_a   1.000
_cell.length_b   1.000
_cell.length_c   1.000
_cell.angle_alpha   90.00
_cell.angle_beta   90.00
_cell.angle_gamma   90.00
#
_symmetry.space_group_name_H-M   'P 1'
#
loop_
_entity.id
_entity.type
_entity.pdbx_description
1 polymer ?
#
loop_
_entity_poly.entity_id
_entity_poly.type
_entity_poly.pdbx_seq_one_letter_code
_entity_poly.pdbx_strand_id
1 'polypeptide(L)'
;MFLPIAWRLLLMRSLARVAPEQPATTILTEPQLLVVKFKLRLPAVPRTIGDALLAVARLGGHLRNNGMPGWQTLGKGYQKVLDYEVGFLAALACARSDQS
;
A
#
# COMPACT_ATOMS: atom_id res chain seq x y z
N MET A 1 14.09 14.89 3.19
CA MET A 1 12.85 15.24 2.48
C MET A 1 11.80 14.15 2.78
N PHE A 2 11.02 14.30 3.86
CA PHE A 2 10.03 13.29 4.31
C PHE A 2 8.57 13.80 4.36
N LEU A 3 8.35 15.10 4.09
CA LEU A 3 7.02 15.71 4.20
C LEU A 3 5.94 15.04 3.31
N PRO A 4 6.20 14.69 2.04
CA PRO A 4 5.19 14.03 1.21
C PRO A 4 4.76 12.66 1.75
N ILE A 5 5.71 11.90 2.31
CA ILE A 5 5.46 10.58 2.91
C ILE A 5 4.64 10.75 4.19
N ALA A 6 5.01 11.70 5.06
CA ALA A 6 4.29 11.97 6.29
C ALA A 6 2.83 12.41 6.03
N TRP A 7 2.62 13.29 5.05
CA TRP A 7 1.27 13.69 4.61
C TRP A 7 0.46 12.50 4.10
N ARG A 8 1.07 11.63 3.27
CA ARG A 8 0.38 10.45 2.74
C ARG A 8 -0.05 9.48 3.84
N LEU A 9 0.81 9.28 4.84
CA LEU A 9 0.49 8.46 6.01
C LEU A 9 -0.65 9.06 6.83
N LEU A 10 -0.63 10.38 7.04
CA LEU A 10 -1.70 11.08 7.73
C LEU A 10 -3.03 10.93 6.98
N LEU A 11 -3.04 11.18 5.67
CA LEU A 11 -4.22 11.00 4.81
C LEU A 11 -4.77 9.58 4.90
N MET A 12 -3.90 8.57 4.74
CA MET A 12 -4.27 7.15 4.84
C MET A 12 -4.97 6.84 6.17
N ARG A 13 -4.37 7.24 7.29
CA ARG A 13 -4.93 6.93 8.61
C ARG A 13 -6.22 7.70 8.88
N SER A 14 -6.31 8.95 8.45
CA SER A 14 -7.51 9.77 8.61
C SER A 14 -8.68 9.20 7.81
N LEU A 15 -8.46 8.89 6.52
CA LEU A 15 -9.52 8.33 5.67
C LEU A 15 -9.94 6.93 6.11
N ALA A 16 -9.01 6.09 6.56
CA ALA A 16 -9.36 4.78 7.09
C ALA A 16 -10.22 4.84 8.37
N ARG A 17 -10.17 5.95 9.12
CA ARG A 17 -11.04 6.16 10.29
C ARG A 17 -12.40 6.71 9.89
N VAL A 18 -12.45 7.64 8.94
CA VAL A 18 -13.67 8.37 8.58
C VAL A 18 -14.53 7.60 7.57
N ALA A 19 -13.89 6.97 6.58
CA ALA A 19 -14.57 6.33 5.46
C ALA A 19 -13.81 5.07 4.98
N PRO A 20 -13.69 4.03 5.82
CA PRO A 20 -12.90 2.83 5.51
C PRO A 20 -13.39 2.08 4.26
N GLU A 21 -14.69 2.14 3.96
CA GLU A 21 -15.34 1.43 2.84
C GLU A 21 -15.12 2.09 1.47
N GLN A 22 -14.54 3.30 1.43
CA GLN A 22 -14.25 3.99 0.18
C GLN A 22 -13.19 3.23 -0.65
N PRO A 23 -13.10 3.47 -1.96
CA PRO A 23 -12.16 2.77 -2.83
C PRO A 23 -10.70 2.88 -2.35
N ALA A 24 -9.98 1.75 -2.38
CA ALA A 24 -8.56 1.70 -2.03
C ALA A 24 -7.69 2.63 -2.89
N THR A 25 -8.14 2.91 -4.11
CA THR A 25 -7.50 3.82 -5.06
C THR A 25 -7.45 5.28 -4.57
N THR A 26 -8.25 5.64 -3.57
CA THR A 26 -8.18 6.96 -2.93
C THR A 26 -6.85 7.17 -2.19
N ILE A 27 -6.24 6.09 -1.67
CA ILE A 27 -5.01 6.19 -0.88
C ILE A 27 -3.77 5.60 -1.57
N LEU A 28 -3.94 4.61 -2.43
CA LEU A 28 -2.87 3.95 -3.18
C LEU A 28 -3.18 3.96 -4.67
N THR A 29 -2.15 3.94 -5.52
CA THR A 29 -2.32 3.78 -6.96
C THR A 29 -2.63 2.33 -7.33
N GLU A 30 -3.16 2.06 -8.53
CA GLU A 30 -3.37 0.70 -9.02
C GLU A 30 -2.09 -0.16 -9.01
N PRO A 31 -0.91 0.32 -9.48
CA PRO A 31 0.34 -0.41 -9.33
C PRO A 31 0.68 -0.73 -7.87
N GLN A 32 0.48 0.21 -6.94
CA GLN A 32 0.73 -0.02 -5.52
C GLN A 32 -0.19 -1.08 -4.93
N LEU A 33 -1.47 -1.09 -5.32
CA LEU A 33 -2.43 -2.10 -4.89
C LEU A 33 -2.07 -3.50 -5.41
N LEU A 34 -1.64 -3.60 -6.67
CA LEU A 34 -1.14 -4.85 -7.25
C LEU A 34 0.13 -5.33 -6.55
N VAL A 35 1.08 -4.44 -6.31
CA VAL A 35 2.31 -4.72 -5.56
C VAL A 35 1.99 -5.30 -4.18
N VAL A 36 1.10 -4.65 -3.44
CA VAL A 36 0.68 -5.11 -2.11
C VAL A 36 0.03 -6.50 -2.20
N LYS A 37 -0.87 -6.70 -3.17
CA LYS A 37 -1.53 -7.98 -3.43
C LYS A 37 -0.51 -9.10 -3.69
N PHE A 38 0.46 -8.88 -4.57
CA PHE A 38 1.45 -9.90 -4.91
C PHE A 38 2.45 -10.16 -3.78
N LYS A 39 2.95 -9.10 -3.12
CA LYS A 39 3.96 -9.24 -2.05
C LYS A 39 3.42 -9.92 -0.80
N LEU A 40 2.13 -9.72 -0.48
CA LEU A 40 1.46 -10.40 0.62
C LEU A 40 0.72 -11.68 0.19
N ARG A 41 0.77 -12.04 -1.09
CA ARG A 41 0.03 -13.18 -1.67
C ARG A 41 -1.46 -13.16 -1.30
N LEU A 42 -2.08 -11.98 -1.40
CA LEU A 42 -3.50 -11.82 -1.09
C LEU A 42 -4.34 -12.52 -2.17
N PRO A 43 -5.49 -13.13 -1.79
CA PRO A 43 -6.38 -13.77 -2.75
C PRO A 43 -6.99 -12.77 -3.73
N ALA A 44 -7.16 -11.51 -3.32
CA ALA A 44 -7.70 -10.43 -4.13
C ALA A 44 -6.94 -9.12 -3.88
N VAL A 45 -7.06 -8.19 -4.83
CA VAL A 45 -6.57 -6.82 -4.68
C VAL A 45 -7.41 -6.12 -3.60
N PRO A 46 -6.79 -5.36 -2.65
CA PRO A 46 -7.54 -4.57 -1.67
C PRO A 46 -8.52 -3.63 -2.37
N ARG A 47 -9.81 -3.70 -1.99
CA ARG A 47 -10.87 -2.90 -2.63
C ARG A 47 -11.20 -1.64 -1.85
N THR A 48 -11.04 -1.68 -0.52
CA THR A 48 -11.39 -0.59 0.37
C THR A 48 -10.15 0.08 0.97
N ILE A 49 -10.30 1.32 1.46
CA ILE A 49 -9.25 2.04 2.20
C ILE A 49 -8.83 1.22 3.44
N GLY A 50 -9.78 0.61 4.14
CA GLY A 50 -9.51 -0.24 5.30
C GLY A 50 -8.61 -1.43 4.95
N ASP A 51 -8.95 -2.15 3.89
CA ASP A 51 -8.16 -3.30 3.40
C ASP A 51 -6.75 -2.86 2.99
N ALA A 52 -6.66 -1.77 2.24
CA ALA A 52 -5.38 -1.24 1.77
C ALA A 52 -4.50 -0.78 2.94
N LEU A 53 -5.05 -0.07 3.93
CA LEU A 53 -4.31 0.34 5.14
C LEU A 53 -3.77 -0.88 5.90
N LEU A 54 -4.61 -1.90 6.12
CA LEU A 54 -4.20 -3.12 6.82
C LEU A 54 -3.13 -3.88 6.03
N ALA A 55 -3.24 -3.92 4.71
CA ALA A 55 -2.25 -4.57 3.86
C ALA A 55 -0.90 -3.81 3.89
N VAL A 56 -0.91 -2.47 3.82
CA VAL A 56 0.30 -1.66 4.03
C VAL A 56 0.89 -1.92 5.42
N ALA A 57 0.06 -1.95 6.47
CA ALA A 57 0.51 -2.22 7.83
C ALA A 57 1.16 -3.61 7.95
N ARG A 58 0.60 -4.64 7.31
CA ARG A 58 1.16 -6.00 7.29
C ARG A 58 2.55 -6.04 6.66
N LEU A 59 2.79 -5.29 5.58
CA LEU A 59 4.14 -5.14 5.00
C LEU A 59 5.13 -4.49 6.00
N GLY A 60 4.62 -3.60 6.85
CA GLY A 60 5.37 -2.97 7.94
C GLY A 60 5.60 -3.85 9.17
N GLY A 61 5.08 -5.09 9.19
CA GLY A 61 5.19 -6.02 10.32
C GLY A 61 4.01 -5.98 11.30
N HIS A 62 2.87 -5.39 10.91
CA HIS A 62 1.67 -5.43 11.74
C HIS A 62 1.10 -6.85 11.86
N LEU A 63 0.82 -7.25 13.09
CA LEU A 63 0.16 -8.51 13.42
C LEU A 63 -1.30 -8.24 13.78
N ARG A 64 -2.20 -9.13 13.34
CA ARG A 64 -3.67 -8.98 13.47
C ARG A 64 -4.13 -8.76 14.93
N ASN A 65 -3.38 -9.23 15.92
CA ASN A 65 -3.77 -9.18 17.33
C ASN A 65 -3.31 -7.91 18.07
N ASN A 66 -2.60 -6.98 17.41
CA ASN A 66 -2.02 -5.79 18.05
C ASN A 66 -2.91 -4.54 17.95
N GLY A 67 -4.22 -4.69 17.73
CA GLY A 67 -5.13 -3.56 17.57
C GLY A 67 -4.85 -2.74 16.30
N MET A 68 -5.05 -1.43 16.33
CA MET A 68 -4.80 -0.58 15.16
C MET A 68 -3.29 -0.39 14.89
N PRO A 69 -2.86 -0.33 13.61
CA PRO A 69 -1.45 -0.17 13.27
C PRO A 69 -0.89 1.21 13.69
N GLY A 70 0.29 1.20 14.30
CA GLY A 70 1.02 2.40 14.70
C GLY A 70 1.68 3.13 13.53
N TRP A 71 2.03 4.41 13.74
CA TRP A 71 2.65 5.26 12.72
C TRP A 71 3.96 4.69 12.15
N GLN A 72 4.81 4.14 13.02
CA GLN A 72 6.07 3.53 12.59
C GLN A 72 5.86 2.31 11.70
N THR A 73 4.87 1.47 12.04
CA THR A 73 4.51 0.30 11.24
C THR A 73 3.95 0.72 9.88
N LEU A 74 3.04 1.69 9.84
CA LEU A 74 2.50 2.22 8.58
C LEU A 74 3.59 2.86 7.72
N GLY A 75 4.49 3.66 8.31
CA GLY A 75 5.60 4.27 7.59
C GLY A 75 6.54 3.24 6.97
N LYS A 76 6.96 2.22 7.74
CA LYS A 76 7.77 1.10 7.23
C LYS A 76 7.06 0.35 6.12
N GLY A 77 5.76 0.09 6.29
CA GLY A 77 4.94 -0.58 5.30
C GLY A 77 4.84 0.21 3.99
N TYR A 78 4.56 1.50 4.09
CA TYR A 78 4.40 2.36 2.92
C TYR A 78 5.72 2.59 2.17
N GLN A 79 6.85 2.74 2.89
CA GLN A 79 8.16 2.79 2.25
C GLN A 79 8.43 1.54 1.41
N LYS A 80 8.15 0.35 1.95
CA LYS A 80 8.29 -0.91 1.19
C LYS A 80 7.39 -0.93 -0.05
N VAL A 81 6.17 -0.38 0.03
CA VAL A 81 5.29 -0.28 -1.15
C VAL A 81 5.94 0.56 -2.25
N LEU A 82 6.52 1.72 -1.91
CA LEU A 82 7.23 2.57 -2.87
C LEU A 82 8.44 1.85 -3.46
N ASP A 83 9.24 1.19 -2.64
CA ASP A 83 10.43 0.46 -3.11
C ASP A 83 10.06 -0.66 -4.09
N TYR A 84 8.97 -1.38 -3.80
CA TYR A 84 8.47 -2.46 -4.66
C TYR A 84 7.78 -1.94 -5.93
N GLU A 85 7.12 -0.79 -5.87
CA GLU A 85 6.50 -0.14 -7.03
C GLU A 85 7.54 0.16 -8.11
N VAL A 86 8.71 0.67 -7.74
CA VAL A 86 9.81 0.93 -8.68
C VAL A 86 10.19 -0.34 -9.46
N GLY A 87 10.43 -1.45 -8.75
CA GLY A 87 10.78 -2.72 -9.38
C GLY A 87 9.64 -3.31 -10.22
N PHE A 88 8.40 -3.17 -9.76
CA PHE A 88 7.21 -3.65 -10.46
C PHE A 88 6.99 -2.89 -11.78
N LEU A 89 7.12 -1.57 -11.77
CA LEU A 89 6.99 -0.75 -12.99
C LEU A 89 8.12 -1.03 -13.98
N ALA A 90 9.35 -1.20 -13.50
CA ALA A 90 10.48 -1.58 -14.35
C ALA A 90 10.24 -2.92 -15.05
N ALA A 91 9.77 -3.94 -14.31
CA ALA A 91 9.44 -5.25 -14.89
C ALA A 91 8.32 -5.17 -15.94
N LEU A 92 7.27 -4.36 -15.68
CA LEU A 92 6.20 -4.14 -16.65
C LEU A 92 6.69 -3.43 -17.92
N ALA A 93 7.63 -2.50 -17.80
CA ALA A 93 8.22 -1.83 -18.96
C ALA A 93 9.00 -2.81 -19.84
N CYS A 94 9.88 -3.65 -19.26
CA CYS A 94 10.62 -4.66 -20.01
C CYS A 94 9.68 -5.64 -20.73
N ALA A 95 8.65 -6.14 -20.06
CA ALA A 95 7.70 -7.07 -20.65
C ALA A 95 6.91 -6.50 -21.83
N ARG A 96 6.73 -5.17 -21.90
CA ARG A 96 6.10 -4.48 -23.03
C ARG A 96 7.07 -4.30 -24.20
N SER A 97 8.34 -4.01 -23.91
CA SER A 97 9.39 -3.90 -24.93
C SER A 97 9.62 -5.22 -25.66
N ASP A 98 9.52 -6.36 -24.97
CA ASP A 98 9.68 -7.70 -25.59
C ASP A 98 8.50 -8.11 -26.50
N GLN A 99 7.41 -7.33 -26.52
CA GLN A 99 6.21 -7.59 -27.34
C GLN A 99 6.10 -6.69 -28.58
N SER A 100 7.08 -5.79 -28.80
CA SER A 100 7.13 -4.85 -29.95
C SER A 100 8.22 -5.26 -30.93
#